data_AF-A0AAV5N471-F1
#
_entry.id   AF-A0AAV5N471-F1
#
_cell.length_a   1.000
_cell.length_b   1.000
_cell.length_c   1.000
_cell.angle_alpha   90.00
_cell.angle_beta   90.00
_cell.angle_gamma   90.00
#
_symmetry.space_group_name_H-M   'P 1'
#
loop_
_entity.id
_entity.type
_entity.pdbx_description
1 polymer ?
#
loop_
_entity_poly.entity_id
_entity_poly.type
_entity_poly.pdbx_seq_one_letter_code
_entity_poly.pdbx_strand_id
1 'polypeptide(L)'
;MNRITIQNENRLRVLDILKNITTAESPGGWKRHTTIAVGGLTEVGFSKRTNDLLVISSSGRGLINCMTGEKIARDYEEYGDWYDPVNLVCQGIGRVEDEFIHISGLCGGGLPFVNRYGESLERVAPDWPVEDVILCPPGKAALISSFQEGCVRFISDYIRAVGFSWCGEFLVCATSSDVTVWKREP
;
A
#
# COMPACT_ATOMS: atom_id res chain seq x y z
N MET A 1 16.48 28.87 18.23
CA MET A 1 16.84 27.93 17.16
C MET A 1 15.85 28.12 16.02
N ASN A 2 16.30 28.31 14.76
CA ASN A 2 15.40 28.57 13.63
C ASN A 2 14.73 27.26 13.16
N ARG A 3 13.49 27.33 12.65
CA ARG A 3 12.67 26.21 12.18
C ARG A 3 13.40 25.28 11.21
N ILE A 4 14.23 25.84 10.32
CA ILE A 4 15.02 25.10 9.34
C ILE A 4 16.05 24.20 10.04
N THR A 5 16.71 24.71 11.08
CA THR A 5 17.70 23.95 11.86
C THR A 5 17.03 22.76 12.56
N ILE A 6 15.89 22.99 13.20
CA ILE A 6 15.11 21.93 13.89
C ILE A 6 14.65 20.86 12.90
N GLN A 7 14.19 21.26 11.72
CA GLN A 7 13.77 20.33 10.66
C GLN A 7 14.94 19.45 10.20
N ASN A 8 16.12 20.05 9.99
CA ASN A 8 17.31 19.33 9.57
C ASN A 8 17.79 18.34 10.65
N GLU A 9 17.81 18.75 11.92
CA GLU A 9 18.18 17.88 13.05
C GLU A 9 17.21 16.70 13.19
N ASN A 10 15.90 16.94 13.10
CA ASN A 10 14.90 15.87 13.15
C ASN A 10 15.02 14.91 11.97
N ARG A 11 15.26 15.42 10.76
CA ARG A 11 15.49 14.60 9.57
C ARG A 11 16.71 13.71 9.77
N LEU A 12 17.84 14.28 10.21
CA LEU A 12 19.06 13.51 10.46
C LEU A 12 18.85 12.44 11.55
N ARG A 13 18.10 12.75 12.60
CA ARG A 13 17.74 11.79 13.64
C ARG A 13 16.93 10.60 13.09
N VAL A 14 15.94 10.88 12.24
CA VAL A 14 15.13 9.82 11.60
C VAL A 14 16.00 8.98 10.65
N LEU A 15 16.84 9.62 9.83
CA LEU A 15 17.78 8.90 8.96
C LEU A 15 18.73 8.01 9.77
N ASP A 16 19.23 8.50 10.91
CA ASP A 16 20.11 7.72 11.79
C ASP A 16 19.41 6.50 12.39
N ILE A 17 18.13 6.63 12.76
CA ILE A 17 17.29 5.50 13.22
C ILE A 17 17.14 4.48 12.08
N LEU A 18 16.81 4.94 10.88
CA LEU A 18 16.46 4.06 9.76
C LEU A 18 17.67 3.38 9.10
N LYS A 19 18.90 3.87 9.33
CA LYS A 19 20.13 3.36 8.64
C LYS A 19 20.41 1.87 8.88
N ASN A 20 19.91 1.32 9.99
CA ASN A 20 20.14 -0.08 10.38
C ASN A 20 19.07 -1.04 9.84
N ILE A 21 18.00 -0.50 9.23
CA ILE A 21 16.94 -1.31 8.65
C ILE A 21 17.41 -1.88 7.32
N THR A 22 17.23 -3.19 7.15
CA THR A 22 17.64 -3.86 5.91
C THR A 22 16.72 -3.46 4.76
N THR A 23 17.30 -3.23 3.59
CA THR A 23 16.54 -3.01 2.35
C THR A 23 16.51 -4.28 1.52
N ALA A 24 15.33 -4.71 1.09
CA ALA A 24 15.17 -5.88 0.20
C ALA A 24 13.96 -5.73 -0.72
N GLU A 25 13.97 -6.40 -1.86
CA GLU A 25 12.86 -6.35 -2.83
C GLU A 25 11.54 -6.93 -2.32
N SER A 26 11.60 -7.83 -1.34
CA SER A 26 10.46 -8.37 -0.62
C SER A 26 10.87 -8.66 0.82
N PRO A 27 10.02 -8.33 1.82
CA PRO A 27 10.26 -8.73 3.20
C PRO A 27 10.25 -10.26 3.36
N GLY A 28 10.88 -10.77 4.42
CA GLY A 28 10.81 -12.20 4.75
C GLY A 28 9.37 -12.68 4.92
N GLY A 29 9.03 -13.83 4.37
CA GLY A 29 7.65 -14.37 4.38
C GLY A 29 6.71 -13.73 3.36
N TRP A 30 7.22 -12.83 2.51
CA TRP A 30 6.46 -12.18 1.44
C TRP A 30 7.19 -12.33 0.11
N LYS A 31 6.45 -12.61 -0.95
CA LYS A 31 6.98 -12.67 -2.31
C LYS A 31 6.23 -11.72 -3.21
N ARG A 32 6.97 -10.92 -3.99
CA ARG A 32 6.38 -10.12 -5.06
C ARG A 32 5.65 -11.05 -6.02
N HIS A 33 4.33 -10.90 -6.09
CA HIS A 33 3.44 -11.79 -6.83
C HIS A 33 3.16 -11.24 -8.22
N THR A 34 2.86 -9.94 -8.34
CA THR A 34 2.67 -9.27 -9.64
C THR A 34 2.93 -7.77 -9.51
N THR A 35 3.32 -7.14 -10.61
CA THR A 35 3.36 -5.69 -10.79
C THR A 35 2.64 -5.36 -12.08
N ILE A 36 1.63 -4.48 -12.00
CA ILE A 36 0.77 -4.13 -13.12
C ILE A 36 0.86 -2.62 -13.35
N ALA A 37 1.20 -2.23 -14.57
CA ALA A 37 1.16 -0.84 -15.00
C ALA A 37 -0.28 -0.35 -15.12
N VAL A 38 -0.57 0.78 -14.47
CA VAL A 38 -1.86 1.46 -14.43
C VAL A 38 -1.62 2.96 -14.60
N GLY A 39 -1.72 3.41 -15.85
CA GLY A 39 -1.60 4.83 -16.18
C GLY A 39 -2.68 5.65 -15.48
N GLY A 40 -2.26 6.71 -14.79
CA GLY A 40 -3.19 7.62 -14.11
C GLY A 40 -3.95 6.95 -12.96
N LEU A 41 -3.34 5.99 -12.25
CA LEU A 41 -3.95 5.39 -11.05
C LEU A 41 -4.43 6.51 -10.08
N THR A 42 -5.41 6.24 -9.23
CA THR A 42 -5.88 7.22 -8.25
C THR A 42 -6.05 6.57 -6.91
N GLU A 43 -6.77 5.45 -6.89
CA GLU A 43 -7.03 4.67 -5.68
C GLU A 43 -6.95 3.17 -5.92
N VAL A 44 -6.83 2.43 -4.82
CA VAL A 44 -6.97 0.98 -4.77
C VAL A 44 -7.80 0.56 -3.56
N GLY A 45 -8.41 -0.62 -3.60
CA GLY A 45 -9.18 -1.16 -2.49
C GLY A 45 -9.33 -2.67 -2.56
N PHE A 46 -9.17 -3.37 -1.43
CA PHE A 46 -9.43 -4.80 -1.36
C PHE A 46 -10.90 -5.09 -1.09
N SER A 47 -11.48 -6.05 -1.81
CA SER A 47 -12.76 -6.66 -1.45
C SER A 47 -12.66 -7.31 -0.06
N LYS A 48 -13.68 -7.14 0.78
CA LYS A 48 -13.81 -7.83 2.07
C LYS A 48 -14.34 -9.25 1.91
N ARG A 49 -15.00 -9.55 0.79
CA ARG A 49 -15.62 -10.86 0.50
C ARG A 49 -14.66 -11.81 -0.23
N THR A 50 -13.73 -11.26 -1.00
CA THR A 50 -12.78 -12.01 -1.82
C THR A 50 -11.35 -11.53 -1.56
N ASN A 51 -10.40 -12.03 -2.36
CA ASN A 51 -9.01 -11.56 -2.35
C ASN A 51 -8.72 -10.58 -3.51
N ASP A 52 -9.76 -10.00 -4.11
CA ASP A 52 -9.57 -9.12 -5.26
C ASP A 52 -9.19 -7.70 -4.85
N LEU A 53 -8.37 -7.09 -5.70
CA LEU A 53 -7.99 -5.70 -5.60
C LEU A 53 -8.69 -4.91 -6.71
N LEU A 54 -9.55 -3.99 -6.31
CA LEU A 54 -10.08 -2.95 -7.18
C LEU A 54 -9.02 -1.87 -7.35
N VAL A 55 -8.81 -1.43 -8.59
CA VAL A 55 -7.91 -0.33 -8.94
C VAL A 55 -8.70 0.70 -9.71
N ILE A 56 -8.56 1.97 -9.33
CA ILE A 56 -9.20 3.11 -9.97
C ILE A 56 -8.11 3.94 -10.64
N SER A 57 -8.42 4.45 -11.82
CA SER A 57 -7.54 5.29 -12.61
C SER A 57 -8.35 6.36 -13.33
N SER A 58 -7.66 7.33 -13.93
CA SER A 58 -8.26 8.36 -14.78
C SER A 58 -8.98 7.81 -16.02
N SER A 59 -8.84 6.51 -16.32
CA SER A 59 -9.50 5.83 -17.45
C SER A 59 -10.56 4.81 -17.01
N GLY A 60 -11.06 4.93 -15.78
CA GLY A 60 -12.03 4.03 -15.14
C GLY A 60 -11.40 3.05 -14.15
N ARG A 61 -12.11 1.96 -13.85
CA ARG A 61 -11.73 0.97 -12.79
C ARG A 61 -11.45 -0.44 -13.32
N GLY A 62 -10.63 -1.20 -12.62
CA GLY A 62 -10.24 -2.57 -12.98
C GLY A 62 -10.18 -3.46 -11.75
N LEU A 63 -10.36 -4.76 -11.95
CA LEU A 63 -10.30 -5.75 -10.88
C LEU A 63 -9.14 -6.72 -11.13
N ILE A 64 -8.29 -6.89 -10.12
CA ILE A 64 -7.16 -7.82 -10.14
C ILE A 64 -7.47 -8.96 -9.18
N ASN A 65 -7.33 -10.20 -9.67
CA ASN A 65 -7.33 -11.36 -8.82
C ASN A 65 -5.95 -11.52 -8.19
N CYS A 66 -5.81 -11.20 -6.91
CA CYS A 66 -4.49 -11.25 -6.25
C CYS A 66 -3.93 -12.66 -6.14
N MET A 67 -4.75 -13.71 -6.24
CA MET A 67 -4.26 -15.09 -6.22
C MET A 67 -3.55 -15.47 -7.52
N THR A 68 -4.07 -15.05 -8.68
CA THR A 68 -3.44 -15.33 -9.98
C THR A 68 -2.50 -14.22 -10.43
N GLY A 69 -2.67 -13.00 -9.89
CA GLY A 69 -1.93 -11.81 -10.31
C GLY A 69 -2.44 -11.20 -11.61
N GLU A 70 -3.63 -11.60 -12.07
CA GLU A 70 -4.19 -11.20 -13.36
C GLU A 70 -5.33 -10.20 -13.21
N LYS A 71 -5.47 -9.33 -14.21
CA LYS A 71 -6.63 -8.44 -14.36
C LYS A 71 -7.81 -9.25 -14.91
N ILE A 72 -8.88 -9.35 -14.14
CA ILE A 72 -10.05 -10.19 -14.43
C ILE A 72 -11.29 -9.41 -14.85
N ALA A 73 -11.34 -8.10 -14.61
CA ALA A 73 -12.43 -7.24 -15.09
C ALA A 73 -11.91 -5.83 -15.39
N ARG A 74 -12.58 -5.15 -16.33
CA ARG A 74 -12.30 -3.76 -16.70
C ARG A 74 -13.58 -3.04 -17.04
N ASP A 75 -13.72 -1.86 -16.46
CA ASP A 75 -14.71 -0.85 -16.82
C ASP A 75 -13.95 0.42 -17.24
N TYR A 76 -14.33 0.96 -18.40
CA TYR A 76 -13.70 2.13 -19.03
C TYR A 76 -14.49 3.42 -18.79
N GLU A 77 -15.62 3.36 -18.09
CA GLU A 77 -16.33 4.56 -17.66
C GLU A 77 -15.42 5.37 -16.72
N GLU A 78 -15.16 6.63 -17.05
CA GLU A 78 -14.24 7.51 -16.30
C GLU A 78 -14.94 8.19 -15.12
N TYR A 79 -16.25 8.45 -15.25
CA TYR A 79 -17.06 9.15 -14.27
C TYR A 79 -18.41 8.46 -14.13
N GLY A 80 -18.80 8.15 -12.89
CA GLY A 80 -20.13 7.60 -12.62
C GLY A 80 -20.40 7.49 -11.13
N ASP A 81 -21.65 7.19 -10.78
CA ASP A 81 -22.12 7.04 -9.40
C ASP A 81 -21.46 5.86 -8.66
N TRP A 82 -20.67 5.05 -9.39
CA TRP A 82 -19.86 3.99 -8.83
C TRP A 82 -18.65 4.49 -8.03
N TYR A 83 -18.26 5.77 -8.12
CA TYR A 83 -17.12 6.34 -7.40
C TYR A 83 -17.58 7.43 -6.43
N ASP A 84 -17.39 7.19 -5.13
CA ASP A 84 -17.72 8.14 -4.06
C ASP A 84 -16.45 8.50 -3.26
N PRO A 85 -15.71 9.54 -3.67
CA PRO A 85 -14.49 9.98 -3.00
C PRO A 85 -14.74 10.61 -1.63
N VAL A 86 -15.97 11.05 -1.34
CA VAL A 86 -16.31 11.68 -0.05
C VAL A 86 -16.48 10.60 1.01
N ASN A 87 -17.17 9.51 0.68
CA ASN A 87 -17.34 8.36 1.57
C ASN A 87 -16.20 7.33 1.44
N LEU A 88 -15.23 7.58 0.56
CA LEU A 88 -14.05 6.74 0.32
C LEU A 88 -14.46 5.30 -0.03
N VAL A 89 -15.44 5.18 -0.93
CA VAL A 89 -15.91 3.89 -1.45
C VAL A 89 -16.05 3.92 -2.96
N CYS A 90 -15.96 2.74 -3.56
CA CYS A 90 -16.21 2.52 -4.98
C CYS A 90 -16.99 1.22 -5.16
N GLN A 91 -18.02 1.24 -6.00
CA GLN A 91 -18.72 0.03 -6.39
C GLN A 91 -17.72 -0.93 -7.06
N GLY A 92 -17.78 -2.20 -6.71
CA GLY A 92 -16.99 -3.23 -7.38
C GLY A 92 -17.46 -3.46 -8.83
N ILE A 93 -16.74 -4.32 -9.54
CA ILE A 93 -17.08 -4.79 -10.89
C ILE A 93 -16.90 -6.30 -10.97
N GLY A 94 -17.47 -6.93 -11.99
CA GLY A 94 -17.34 -8.38 -12.19
C GLY A 94 -17.84 -9.14 -10.96
N ARG A 95 -17.06 -10.09 -10.45
CA ARG A 95 -17.52 -10.95 -9.33
C ARG A 95 -17.68 -10.26 -7.97
N VAL A 96 -17.30 -8.98 -7.86
CA VAL A 96 -17.51 -8.15 -6.66
C VAL A 96 -18.45 -6.97 -6.94
N GLU A 97 -19.26 -7.05 -8.01
CA GLU A 97 -20.19 -5.99 -8.40
C GLU A 97 -21.24 -5.64 -7.33
N ASP A 98 -21.51 -6.52 -6.37
CA ASP A 98 -22.45 -6.29 -5.26
C ASP A 98 -21.79 -5.70 -3.99
N GLU A 99 -20.54 -5.24 -4.08
CA GLU A 99 -19.77 -4.71 -2.95
C GLU A 99 -19.34 -3.25 -3.17
N PHE A 100 -19.61 -2.39 -2.19
CA PHE A 100 -18.92 -1.11 -2.06
C PHE A 100 -17.58 -1.32 -1.36
N ILE A 101 -16.50 -1.22 -2.14
CA ILE A 101 -15.12 -1.42 -1.69
C ILE A 101 -14.59 -0.12 -1.12
N HIS A 102 -14.01 -0.17 0.08
CA HIS A 102 -13.29 0.98 0.63
C HIS A 102 -12.00 1.21 -0.13
N ILE A 103 -11.75 2.47 -0.48
CA ILE A 103 -10.62 2.86 -1.31
C ILE A 103 -9.58 3.67 -0.54
N SER A 104 -8.34 3.57 -0.98
CA SER A 104 -7.21 4.33 -0.47
C SER A 104 -6.39 4.89 -1.64
N GLY A 105 -6.01 6.17 -1.57
CA GLY A 105 -5.26 6.83 -2.62
C GLY A 105 -5.29 8.36 -2.49
N LEU A 106 -5.42 9.05 -3.62
CA LEU A 106 -5.34 10.52 -3.69
C LEU A 106 -6.39 11.24 -2.84
N CYS A 107 -7.61 10.70 -2.75
CA CYS A 107 -8.69 11.28 -1.95
C CYS A 107 -8.60 10.92 -0.45
N GLY A 108 -7.59 10.17 -0.03
CA GLY A 108 -7.41 9.71 1.34
C GLY A 108 -7.77 8.23 1.52
N GLY A 109 -8.46 7.92 2.62
CA GLY A 109 -8.79 6.54 2.99
C GLY A 109 -7.64 5.76 3.61
N GLY A 110 -7.78 4.44 3.63
CA GLY A 110 -6.78 3.58 4.26
C GLY A 110 -7.06 2.10 4.04
N LEU A 111 -5.96 1.35 3.89
CA LEU A 111 -5.95 -0.10 3.97
C LEU A 111 -5.45 -0.53 5.35
N PRO A 112 -5.69 -1.78 5.78
CA PRO A 112 -5.08 -2.33 6.99
C PRO A 112 -3.55 -2.16 7.01
N PHE A 113 -3.02 -1.56 8.07
CA PHE A 113 -1.57 -1.45 8.33
C PHE A 113 -1.03 -2.54 9.25
N VAL A 114 -1.92 -3.36 9.79
CA VAL A 114 -1.57 -4.53 10.60
C VAL A 114 -2.37 -5.71 10.07
N ASN A 115 -1.72 -6.85 9.86
CA ASN A 115 -2.39 -8.07 9.43
C ASN A 115 -2.73 -8.99 10.61
N ARG A 116 -3.46 -10.08 10.35
CA ARG A 116 -3.85 -11.05 11.38
C ARG A 116 -2.68 -11.82 12.02
N TYR A 117 -1.49 -11.73 11.43
CA TYR A 117 -0.27 -12.36 11.95
C TYR A 117 0.50 -11.42 12.90
N GLY A 118 0.04 -10.17 13.06
CA GLY A 118 0.66 -9.15 13.90
C GLY A 118 1.79 -8.38 13.23
N GLU A 119 2.07 -8.64 11.94
CA GLU A 119 3.01 -7.82 11.17
C GLU A 119 2.38 -6.46 10.88
N SER A 120 3.19 -5.41 10.96
CA SER A 120 2.76 -4.04 10.74
C SER A 120 3.55 -3.35 9.64
N LEU A 121 2.95 -2.31 9.05
CA LEU A 121 3.61 -1.43 8.10
C LEU A 121 3.89 -0.09 8.77
N GLU A 122 5.09 0.44 8.55
CA GLU A 122 5.43 1.81 8.88
C GLU A 122 5.82 2.57 7.61
N ARG A 123 5.27 3.78 7.44
CA ARG A 123 5.62 4.71 6.38
C ARG A 123 6.44 5.84 6.96
N VAL A 124 7.55 6.17 6.31
CA VAL A 124 8.42 7.29 6.69
C VAL A 124 8.84 8.07 5.46
N ALA A 125 8.90 9.40 5.57
CA ALA A 125 9.23 10.29 4.46
C ALA A 125 10.37 11.25 4.82
N PRO A 126 11.58 10.75 5.14
CA PRO A 126 12.70 11.62 5.50
C PRO A 126 13.11 12.55 4.34
N ASP A 127 12.84 12.12 3.10
CA ASP A 127 13.11 12.84 1.86
C ASP A 127 11.82 13.04 1.05
N TRP A 128 10.80 13.61 1.71
CA TRP A 128 9.52 13.94 1.07
C TRP A 128 9.74 14.64 -0.29
N PRO A 129 9.00 14.27 -1.35
CA PRO A 129 7.80 13.42 -1.37
C PRO A 129 8.04 11.91 -1.51
N VAL A 130 9.30 11.45 -1.46
CA VAL A 130 9.58 10.01 -1.48
C VAL A 130 9.31 9.41 -0.11
N GLU A 131 8.62 8.27 -0.11
CA GLU A 131 8.25 7.55 1.10
C GLU A 131 8.86 6.16 1.09
N ASP A 132 9.45 5.78 2.22
CA ASP A 132 9.86 4.42 2.51
C ASP A 132 8.71 3.65 3.16
N VAL A 133 8.49 2.41 2.74
CA VAL A 133 7.62 1.46 3.45
C VAL A 133 8.45 0.36 4.07
N ILE A 134 8.21 0.13 5.35
CA ILE A 134 8.92 -0.83 6.17
C ILE A 134 7.91 -1.82 6.72
N LEU A 135 8.14 -3.11 6.45
CA LEU A 135 7.43 -4.19 7.12
C LEU A 135 8.12 -4.48 8.45
N CYS A 136 7.35 -4.46 9.53
CA CYS A 136 7.80 -4.79 10.87
C CYS A 136 7.20 -6.13 11.31
N PRO A 137 8.02 -7.09 11.78
CA PRO A 137 7.52 -8.32 12.38
C PRO A 137 6.65 -8.06 13.63
N PRO A 138 5.94 -9.08 14.14
CA PRO A 138 5.11 -8.92 15.33
C PRO A 138 5.86 -8.37 16.54
N GLY A 139 5.34 -7.28 17.11
CA GLY A 139 5.93 -6.59 18.27
C GLY A 139 7.22 -5.81 17.96
N LYS A 140 7.56 -5.62 16.69
CA LYS A 140 8.71 -4.81 16.24
C LYS A 140 8.23 -3.44 15.74
N ALA A 141 9.15 -2.49 15.67
CA ALA A 141 8.87 -1.12 15.23
C ALA A 141 10.09 -0.51 14.53
N ALA A 142 9.86 0.09 13.36
CA ALA A 142 10.93 0.67 12.55
C ALA A 142 11.51 1.95 13.19
N LEU A 143 10.67 2.76 13.84
CA LEU A 143 11.09 4.03 14.44
C LEU A 143 11.68 3.91 15.86
N ILE A 144 11.80 2.70 16.41
CA ILE A 144 12.37 2.45 17.74
C ILE A 144 13.60 1.57 17.59
N SER A 145 14.80 2.14 17.70
CA SER A 145 16.08 1.47 17.38
C SER A 145 16.30 0.12 18.06
N SER A 146 15.80 -0.07 19.29
CA SER A 146 15.91 -1.35 20.02
C SER A 146 14.91 -2.43 19.57
N PHE A 147 13.93 -2.09 18.72
CA PHE A 147 12.86 -2.97 18.25
C PHE A 147 12.85 -3.15 16.72
N GLN A 148 13.97 -2.86 16.05
CA GLN A 148 14.09 -2.94 14.58
C GLN A 148 14.44 -4.34 14.05
N GLU A 149 14.69 -5.31 14.93
CA GLU A 149 15.10 -6.65 14.52
C GLU A 149 14.08 -7.28 13.56
N GLY A 150 14.55 -7.61 12.34
CA GLY A 150 13.72 -8.20 11.29
C GLY A 150 12.86 -7.20 10.51
N CYS A 151 12.89 -5.90 10.83
CA CYS A 151 12.24 -4.89 10.00
C CYS A 151 12.93 -4.78 8.64
N VAL A 152 12.13 -4.70 7.58
CA VAL A 152 12.64 -4.63 6.19
C VAL A 152 11.98 -3.47 5.46
N ARG A 153 12.81 -2.56 4.93
CA ARG A 153 12.40 -1.58 3.94
C ARG A 153 12.28 -2.26 2.59
N PHE A 154 11.11 -2.20 1.95
CA PHE A 154 10.88 -2.90 0.68
C PHE A 154 10.36 -2.02 -0.44
N ILE A 155 10.04 -0.75 -0.14
CA ILE A 155 9.62 0.26 -1.12
C ILE A 155 10.23 1.60 -0.71
N SER A 156 10.63 2.38 -1.70
CA SER A 156 11.04 3.78 -1.58
C SER A 156 10.58 4.51 -2.84
N ASP A 157 9.39 5.12 -2.82
CA ASP A 157 8.79 5.73 -4.02
C ASP A 157 7.73 6.81 -3.68
N TYR A 158 7.09 7.37 -4.71
CA TYR A 158 5.93 8.26 -4.64
C TYR A 158 4.66 7.43 -4.43
N ILE A 159 4.35 7.12 -3.16
CA ILE A 159 3.30 6.17 -2.79
C ILE A 159 1.95 6.85 -2.69
N ARG A 160 0.95 6.30 -3.38
CA ARG A 160 -0.45 6.70 -3.22
C ARG A 160 -1.16 5.93 -2.13
N ALA A 161 -0.97 4.63 -2.11
CA ALA A 161 -1.59 3.74 -1.14
C ALA A 161 -0.71 2.52 -0.88
N VAL A 162 -0.76 2.04 0.35
CA VAL A 162 -0.09 0.81 0.76
C VAL A 162 -0.87 0.17 1.89
N GLY A 163 -0.90 -1.15 1.94
CA GLY A 163 -1.53 -1.87 3.04
C GLY A 163 -1.85 -3.32 2.73
N PHE A 164 -2.31 -4.03 3.74
CA PHE A 164 -2.72 -5.42 3.62
C PHE A 164 -4.15 -5.56 3.10
N SER A 165 -4.42 -6.70 2.49
CA SER A 165 -5.77 -7.23 2.31
C SER A 165 -6.43 -7.55 3.65
N TRP A 166 -7.77 -7.60 3.67
CA TRP A 166 -8.54 -7.88 4.88
C TRP A 166 -8.28 -9.28 5.48
N CYS A 167 -7.86 -10.24 4.65
CA CYS A 167 -7.45 -11.56 5.12
C CYS A 167 -5.98 -11.62 5.57
N GLY A 168 -5.19 -10.57 5.33
CA GLY A 168 -3.78 -10.49 5.70
C GLY A 168 -2.82 -11.30 4.83
N GLU A 169 -3.29 -11.94 3.75
CA GLU A 169 -2.46 -12.80 2.88
C GLU A 169 -1.79 -12.03 1.73
N PHE A 170 -2.29 -10.83 1.43
CA PHE A 170 -1.77 -9.95 0.39
C PHE A 170 -1.43 -8.59 0.93
N LEU A 171 -0.43 -7.98 0.31
CA LEU A 171 0.06 -6.64 0.56
C LEU A 171 0.10 -5.91 -0.79
N VAL A 172 -0.40 -4.69 -0.84
CA VAL A 172 -0.36 -3.84 -2.04
C VAL A 172 0.46 -2.61 -1.78
N CYS A 173 1.17 -2.13 -2.80
CA CYS A 173 1.61 -0.76 -2.90
C CYS A 173 1.26 -0.21 -4.28
N ALA A 174 0.63 0.96 -4.29
CA ALA A 174 0.20 1.67 -5.48
C ALA A 174 0.98 2.99 -5.59
N THR A 175 1.52 3.25 -6.78
CA THR A 175 2.27 4.47 -7.12
C THR A 175 1.50 5.31 -8.13
N SER A 176 2.17 6.27 -8.77
CA SER A 176 1.54 7.06 -9.83
C SER A 176 1.18 6.23 -11.09
N SER A 177 1.94 5.17 -11.32
CA SER A 177 1.99 4.41 -12.57
C SER A 177 1.77 2.91 -12.41
N ASP A 178 1.91 2.35 -11.21
CA ASP A 178 1.96 0.90 -11.02
C ASP A 178 1.23 0.46 -9.75
N VAL A 179 0.79 -0.79 -9.76
CA VAL A 179 0.34 -1.52 -8.58
C VAL A 179 1.22 -2.75 -8.43
N THR A 180 1.91 -2.86 -7.31
CA THR A 180 2.64 -4.08 -6.95
C THR A 180 1.89 -4.79 -5.83
N VAL A 181 1.70 -6.10 -6.01
CA VAL A 181 1.08 -6.98 -5.02
C VAL A 181 2.11 -8.00 -4.57
N TRP A 182 2.27 -8.15 -3.26
CA TRP A 182 2.99 -9.24 -2.62
C TRP A 182 1.99 -10.22 -2.04
N LYS A 183 2.36 -11.50 -2.09
CA LYS A 183 1.61 -12.60 -1.48
C LYS A 183 2.46 -13.18 -0.36
N ARG A 184 1.82 -13.50 0.75
CA ARG A 184 2.45 -14.21 1.86
C ARG A 184 2.86 -15.61 1.43
N GLU A 185 4.07 -16.02 1.79
CA GLU A 185 4.53 -17.40 1.65
C GLU A 185 4.24 -18.20 2.93
N PRO A 186 3.86 -19.49 2.82
CA PRO A 186 3.67 -20.37 3.98
C PRO A 186 4.92 -20.59 4.83
#